data_AF-A0A1Y7VM03-F1
#
_entry.id   AF-A0A1Y7VM03-F1
#
_cell.length_a   1.000
_cell.length_b   1.000
_cell.length_c   1.000
_cell.angle_alpha   90.00
_cell.angle_beta   90.00
_cell.angle_gamma   90.00
#
_symmetry.space_group_name_H-M   'P 1'
#
loop_
_entity.id
_entity.type
_entity.pdbx_description
1 polymer ?
#
loop_
_entity_poly.entity_id
_entity_poly.type
_entity_poly.pdbx_seq_one_letter_code
_entity_poly.pdbx_strand_id
1 'polypeptide(L)'
;PSFPLEPEDEVFLAIAKAMEEMVEDSVDCYWISRCFVKQLNNKYRDALPQLPKAFEQYLNLEDSRLLSHLKTCSAVSKLPYDLWFQRCFAGCLPESSLQRVWDKVVSGSCKILVFVAVEILLTFKIKVMALNSAEKITKFLENVSALSPRVCNLEMKAPWQTGLSYCVLLFHRNNILYFTLLKDFGGGGLNW
;
A
#
# COMPACT_ATOMS: atom_id res chain seq x y z
N PRO A 1 11.03 32.89 -3.19
CA PRO A 1 9.90 32.28 -2.46
C PRO A 1 9.39 31.05 -3.19
N SER A 2 9.41 29.88 -2.54
CA SER A 2 8.64 28.72 -2.99
C SER A 2 7.16 28.98 -2.71
N PHE A 3 6.33 28.93 -3.73
CA PHE A 3 4.88 28.84 -3.53
C PHE A 3 4.55 27.47 -2.89
N PRO A 4 3.52 27.37 -2.05
CA PRO A 4 2.95 26.07 -1.68
C PRO A 4 2.57 25.30 -2.94
N LEU A 5 2.78 23.98 -2.93
CA LEU A 5 2.26 23.09 -3.98
C LEU A 5 0.79 22.79 -3.69
N GLU A 6 0.00 22.56 -4.73
CA GLU A 6 -1.34 22.02 -4.56
C GLU A 6 -1.25 20.56 -4.04
N PRO A 7 -2.26 20.04 -3.32
CA PRO A 7 -2.19 18.68 -2.76
C PRO A 7 -1.97 17.58 -3.81
N GLU A 8 -2.48 17.77 -5.03
CA GLU A 8 -2.26 16.86 -6.16
C GLU A 8 -0.80 16.88 -6.65
N ASP A 9 -0.16 18.05 -6.66
CA ASP A 9 1.26 18.21 -7.01
C ASP A 9 2.18 17.58 -5.94
N GLU A 10 1.82 17.66 -4.65
CA GLU A 10 2.56 16.94 -3.61
C GLU A 10 2.49 15.42 -3.78
N VAL A 11 1.33 14.87 -4.18
CA VAL A 11 1.17 13.44 -4.46
C VAL A 11 1.98 13.03 -5.69
N PHE A 12 1.93 13.82 -6.76
CA PHE A 12 2.77 13.59 -7.95
C PHE A 12 4.26 13.65 -7.62
N LEU A 13 4.71 14.67 -6.88
CA LEU A 13 6.11 14.87 -6.51
C LEU A 13 6.63 13.76 -5.58
N ALA A 14 5.81 13.27 -4.64
CA ALA A 14 6.17 12.13 -3.81
C ALA A 14 6.39 10.88 -4.66
N ILE A 15 5.46 10.58 -5.58
CA ILE A 15 5.54 9.42 -6.47
C ILE A 15 6.74 9.53 -7.43
N ALA A 16 6.96 10.70 -8.03
CA ALA A 16 8.07 10.93 -8.96
C ALA A 16 9.44 10.73 -8.31
N LYS A 17 9.66 11.23 -7.08
CA LYS A 17 10.90 11.01 -6.33
C LYS A 17 11.16 9.52 -6.03
N ALA A 18 10.12 8.77 -5.70
CA ALA A 18 10.25 7.33 -5.50
C ALA A 18 10.50 6.58 -6.82
N MET A 19 9.98 7.06 -7.96
CA MET A 19 10.33 6.51 -9.29
C MET A 19 11.77 6.82 -9.69
N GLU A 20 12.32 7.99 -9.33
CA GLU A 20 13.69 8.42 -9.63
C GLU A 20 14.75 7.45 -9.06
N GLU A 21 14.52 6.92 -7.86
CA GLU A 21 15.36 5.89 -7.21
C GLU A 21 15.09 4.45 -7.76
N MET A 22 14.08 4.26 -8.61
CA MET A 22 13.71 2.96 -9.21
C MET A 22 14.02 2.85 -10.71
N VAL A 23 14.19 3.96 -11.42
CA VAL A 23 14.26 4.02 -12.89
C VAL A 23 15.42 4.92 -13.32
N GLU A 24 16.51 4.30 -13.79
CA GLU A 24 17.76 4.99 -14.15
C GLU A 24 17.61 5.99 -15.32
N ASP A 25 16.73 5.72 -16.28
CA ASP A 25 16.49 6.63 -17.40
C ASP A 25 15.47 7.73 -17.05
N SER A 26 15.88 8.98 -17.22
CA SER A 26 15.06 10.16 -16.89
C SER A 26 13.77 10.32 -17.72
N VAL A 27 13.73 9.79 -18.96
CA VAL A 27 12.57 9.87 -19.86
C VAL A 27 11.56 8.81 -19.46
N ASP A 28 12.00 7.58 -19.25
CA ASP A 28 11.17 6.48 -18.73
C ASP A 28 10.66 6.81 -17.32
N CYS A 29 11.49 7.36 -16.43
CA CYS A 29 11.08 7.80 -15.09
C CYS A 29 9.91 8.79 -15.16
N TYR A 30 9.99 9.81 -16.04
CA TYR A 30 8.90 10.76 -16.27
C TYR A 30 7.63 10.06 -16.81
N TRP A 31 7.75 9.20 -17.83
CA TRP A 31 6.59 8.54 -18.43
C TRP A 31 5.93 7.52 -17.51
N ILE A 32 6.71 6.76 -16.74
CA ILE A 32 6.23 5.80 -15.75
C ILE A 32 5.55 6.55 -14.59
N SER A 33 6.16 7.59 -14.00
CA SER A 33 5.53 8.45 -12.98
C SER A 33 4.19 8.99 -13.46
N ARG A 34 4.15 9.56 -14.67
CA ARG A 34 2.95 10.12 -15.27
C ARG A 34 1.88 9.07 -15.53
N CYS A 35 2.26 7.88 -16.01
CA CYS A 35 1.32 6.79 -16.26
C CYS A 35 0.78 6.18 -14.96
N PHE A 36 1.60 6.08 -13.90
CA PHE A 36 1.19 5.60 -12.58
C PHE A 36 0.16 6.53 -11.95
N VAL A 37 0.43 7.83 -11.86
CA VAL A 37 -0.53 8.81 -11.31
C VAL A 37 -1.79 8.90 -12.18
N LYS A 38 -1.67 8.81 -13.52
CA LYS A 38 -2.83 8.69 -14.42
C LYS A 38 -3.65 7.42 -14.12
N GLN A 39 -3.01 6.30 -13.76
CA GLN A 39 -3.70 5.07 -13.39
C GLN A 39 -4.48 5.25 -12.07
N LEU A 40 -3.88 5.87 -11.05
CA LEU A 40 -4.56 6.22 -9.79
C LEU A 40 -5.82 7.07 -10.05
N ASN A 41 -5.65 8.21 -10.72
CA ASN A 41 -6.69 9.24 -10.85
C ASN A 41 -7.84 8.84 -11.81
N ASN A 42 -7.64 7.82 -12.67
CA ASN A 42 -8.65 7.34 -13.62
C ASN A 42 -9.14 5.92 -13.32
N LYS A 43 -8.24 4.93 -13.30
CA LYS A 43 -8.59 3.50 -13.16
C LYS A 43 -9.00 3.14 -11.73
N TYR A 44 -8.45 3.83 -10.73
CA TYR A 44 -8.73 3.57 -9.32
C TYR A 44 -9.52 4.69 -8.63
N ARG A 45 -10.04 5.67 -9.39
CA ARG A 45 -10.78 6.84 -8.89
C ARG A 45 -11.85 6.48 -7.86
N ASP A 46 -12.67 5.48 -8.16
CA ASP A 46 -13.78 5.04 -7.28
C ASP A 46 -13.35 3.97 -6.26
N ALA A 47 -12.14 3.41 -6.41
CA ALA A 47 -11.60 2.35 -5.58
C ALA A 47 -10.71 2.87 -4.43
N LEU A 48 -9.88 3.90 -4.66
CA LEU A 48 -9.02 4.49 -3.63
C LEU A 48 -9.82 5.00 -2.41
N PRO A 49 -10.96 5.70 -2.55
CA PRO A 49 -11.78 6.14 -1.41
C PRO A 49 -12.38 4.99 -0.57
N GLN A 50 -12.43 3.77 -1.12
CA GLN A 50 -12.95 2.59 -0.40
C GLN A 50 -11.85 1.84 0.37
N LEU A 51 -10.56 2.12 0.12
CA LEU A 51 -9.45 1.42 0.75
C LEU A 51 -9.38 1.59 2.29
N PRO A 52 -9.68 2.76 2.90
CA PRO A 52 -9.77 2.88 4.37
C PRO A 52 -10.80 1.92 4.99
N LYS A 53 -11.97 1.77 4.36
CA LYS A 53 -13.03 0.86 4.81
C LYS A 53 -12.62 -0.60 4.66
N ALA A 54 -11.98 -0.95 3.55
CA ALA A 54 -11.43 -2.29 3.34
C ALA A 54 -10.31 -2.61 4.35
N PHE A 55 -9.47 -1.63 4.67
CA PHE A 55 -8.43 -1.73 5.69
C PHE A 55 -9.00 -2.00 7.09
N GLU A 56 -10.07 -1.32 7.51
CA GLU A 56 -10.75 -1.67 8.76
C GLU A 56 -11.29 -3.12 8.74
N GLN A 57 -11.86 -3.55 7.61
CA GLN A 57 -12.38 -4.91 7.47
C GLN A 57 -11.29 -5.98 7.60
N TYR A 58 -10.19 -5.84 6.85
CA TYR A 58 -9.08 -6.81 6.91
C TYR A 58 -8.32 -6.75 8.26
N LEU A 59 -8.12 -5.56 8.84
CA LEU A 59 -7.53 -5.46 10.18
C LEU A 59 -8.43 -6.12 11.24
N ASN A 60 -9.75 -6.09 11.10
CA ASN A 60 -10.66 -6.79 12.01
C ASN A 60 -10.56 -8.32 11.90
N LEU A 61 -10.30 -8.84 10.70
CA LEU A 61 -10.14 -10.28 10.44
C LEU A 61 -8.82 -10.81 11.01
N GLU A 62 -7.71 -10.09 10.79
CA GLU A 62 -6.39 -10.47 11.29
C GLU A 62 -6.22 -10.18 12.80
N ASP A 63 -6.68 -9.02 13.27
CA ASP A 63 -6.55 -8.60 14.67
C ASP A 63 -7.62 -7.58 15.12
N SER A 64 -8.82 -8.09 15.37
CA SER A 64 -9.92 -7.32 15.99
C SER A 64 -9.54 -6.64 17.32
N ARG A 65 -8.53 -7.12 18.08
CA ARG A 65 -8.08 -6.45 19.31
C ARG A 65 -7.28 -5.20 18.99
N LEU A 66 -6.41 -5.25 17.98
CA LEU A 66 -5.66 -4.08 17.50
C LEU A 66 -6.59 -3.03 16.89
N LEU A 67 -7.57 -3.43 16.07
CA LEU A 67 -8.60 -2.50 15.59
C LEU A 67 -9.41 -1.88 16.73
N SER A 68 -9.80 -2.69 17.74
CA SER A 68 -10.52 -2.19 18.92
C SER A 68 -9.70 -1.14 19.68
N HIS A 69 -8.41 -1.39 19.91
CA HIS A 69 -7.50 -0.43 20.54
C HIS A 69 -7.39 0.89 19.77
N LEU A 70 -7.27 0.82 18.44
CA LEU A 70 -7.28 2.01 17.58
C LEU A 70 -8.60 2.79 17.66
N LYS A 71 -9.73 2.09 17.82
CA LYS A 71 -11.05 2.73 18.02
C LYS A 71 -11.18 3.37 19.39
N THR A 72 -10.75 2.71 20.46
CA THR A 72 -10.70 3.27 21.83
C THR A 72 -9.79 4.50 21.90
N CYS A 73 -8.68 4.52 21.15
CA CYS A 73 -7.78 5.69 21.08
C CYS A 73 -8.28 6.81 20.14
N SER A 74 -9.45 6.67 19.49
CA SER A 74 -9.93 7.56 18.42
C SER A 74 -8.91 7.77 17.28
N ALA A 75 -8.10 6.75 17.00
CA ALA A 75 -6.98 6.81 16.07
C ALA A 75 -7.36 6.46 14.63
N VAL A 76 -8.39 5.63 14.41
CA VAL A 76 -8.76 5.10 13.07
C VAL A 76 -9.01 6.20 12.03
N SER A 77 -9.61 7.34 12.42
CA SER A 77 -9.85 8.49 11.54
C SER A 77 -8.66 9.45 11.41
N LYS A 78 -7.59 9.25 12.18
CA LYS A 78 -6.32 10.01 12.10
C LYS A 78 -5.18 9.18 11.50
N LEU A 79 -5.41 7.97 10.99
CA LEU A 79 -4.36 7.18 10.33
C LEU A 79 -3.92 7.86 9.01
N PRO A 80 -2.65 7.73 8.59
CA PRO A 80 -2.11 8.43 7.43
C PRO A 80 -2.53 7.77 6.10
N TYR A 81 -3.85 7.72 5.85
CA TYR A 81 -4.43 7.10 4.66
C TYR A 81 -3.95 7.74 3.36
N ASP A 82 -3.67 9.04 3.33
CA ASP A 82 -3.17 9.70 2.14
C ASP A 82 -1.73 9.26 1.79
N LEU A 83 -0.91 8.97 2.80
CA LEU A 83 0.42 8.40 2.62
C LEU A 83 0.34 6.95 2.08
N TRP A 84 -0.63 6.17 2.54
CA TRP A 84 -0.82 4.76 2.15
C TRP A 84 -1.53 4.58 0.80
N PHE A 85 -2.54 5.42 0.49
CA PHE A 85 -3.49 5.18 -0.60
C PHE A 85 -3.49 6.26 -1.69
N GLN A 86 -3.16 7.53 -1.39
CA GLN A 86 -2.95 8.53 -2.44
C GLN A 86 -1.50 8.49 -2.95
N ARG A 87 -0.53 8.66 -2.04
CA ARG A 87 0.92 8.56 -2.32
C ARG A 87 1.40 7.12 -2.51
N CYS A 88 0.52 6.13 -2.32
CA CYS A 88 0.79 4.70 -2.53
C CYS A 88 2.07 4.20 -1.82
N PHE A 89 2.36 4.70 -0.63
CA PHE A 89 3.59 4.48 0.15
C PHE A 89 4.90 5.13 -0.37
N ALA A 90 4.85 6.06 -1.34
CA ALA A 90 5.99 6.92 -1.67
C ALA A 90 6.42 7.77 -0.46
N GLY A 91 7.74 7.82 -0.19
CA GLY A 91 8.30 8.45 1.02
C GLY A 91 7.90 7.74 2.33
N CYS A 92 7.29 6.55 2.25
CA CYS A 92 6.82 5.76 3.37
C CYS A 92 7.54 4.41 3.45
N LEU A 93 7.88 3.79 2.31
CA LEU A 93 8.66 2.56 2.24
C LEU A 93 9.92 2.76 1.40
N PRO A 94 11.08 2.20 1.81
CA PRO A 94 12.28 2.19 0.98
C PRO A 94 12.03 1.57 -0.39
N GLU A 95 12.63 2.17 -1.41
CA GLU A 95 12.15 2.14 -2.78
C GLU A 95 12.28 0.74 -3.40
N SER A 96 13.36 0.01 -3.08
CA SER A 96 13.55 -1.42 -3.39
C SER A 96 12.40 -2.34 -2.92
N SER A 97 11.63 -1.93 -1.92
CA SER A 97 10.49 -2.67 -1.38
C SER A 97 9.16 -2.10 -1.89
N LEU A 98 9.08 -0.78 -2.02
CA LEU A 98 7.97 -0.05 -2.64
C LEU A 98 7.72 -0.49 -4.10
N GLN A 99 8.79 -0.69 -4.88
CA GLN A 99 8.75 -1.19 -6.27
C GLN A 99 7.91 -2.47 -6.38
N ARG A 100 8.11 -3.43 -5.46
CA ARG A 100 7.38 -4.71 -5.43
C ARG A 100 5.89 -4.56 -5.10
N VAL A 101 5.52 -3.51 -4.37
CA VAL A 101 4.12 -3.13 -4.13
C VAL A 101 3.54 -2.50 -5.39
N TRP A 102 4.30 -1.63 -6.05
CA TRP A 102 3.91 -0.92 -7.27
C TRP A 102 3.78 -1.82 -8.48
N ASP A 103 4.58 -2.89 -8.61
CA ASP A 103 4.36 -3.97 -9.58
C ASP A 103 2.91 -4.49 -9.54
N LYS A 104 2.36 -4.68 -8.33
CA LYS A 104 0.98 -5.17 -8.14
C LYS A 104 -0.07 -4.12 -8.42
N VAL A 105 0.21 -2.84 -8.13
CA VAL A 105 -0.66 -1.71 -8.51
C VAL A 105 -0.74 -1.63 -10.05
N VAL A 106 0.42 -1.51 -10.71
CA VAL A 106 0.55 -1.43 -12.18
C VAL A 106 -0.13 -2.62 -12.85
N SER A 107 0.13 -3.85 -12.37
CA SER A 107 -0.46 -5.08 -12.94
C SER A 107 -1.98 -5.15 -12.79
N GLY A 108 -2.60 -4.42 -11.85
CA GLY A 108 -4.06 -4.38 -11.75
C GLY A 108 -4.66 -4.09 -10.38
N SER A 109 -3.94 -4.26 -9.28
CA SER A 109 -4.53 -4.33 -7.94
C SER A 109 -4.10 -3.19 -7.02
N CYS A 110 -4.95 -2.17 -6.87
CA CYS A 110 -4.81 -1.17 -5.79
C CYS A 110 -5.07 -1.76 -4.39
N LYS A 111 -5.75 -2.92 -4.29
CA LYS A 111 -6.02 -3.59 -3.01
C LYS A 111 -4.74 -4.05 -2.28
N ILE A 112 -3.61 -4.19 -2.98
CA ILE A 112 -2.32 -4.51 -2.33
C ILE A 112 -1.96 -3.49 -1.24
N LEU A 113 -2.32 -2.22 -1.45
CA LEU A 113 -2.01 -1.12 -0.52
C LEU A 113 -2.67 -1.33 0.85
N VAL A 114 -3.87 -1.91 0.88
CA VAL A 114 -4.60 -2.26 2.10
C VAL A 114 -3.87 -3.35 2.89
N PHE A 115 -3.40 -4.40 2.20
CA PHE A 115 -2.67 -5.49 2.86
C PHE A 115 -1.32 -5.05 3.41
N VAL A 116 -0.63 -4.13 2.71
CA VAL A 116 0.59 -3.48 3.22
C VAL A 116 0.30 -2.64 4.47
N ALA A 117 -0.76 -1.84 4.48
CA ALA A 117 -1.17 -1.07 5.67
C ALA A 117 -1.52 -1.96 6.88
N VAL A 118 -2.19 -3.10 6.65
CA VAL A 118 -2.50 -4.08 7.70
C VAL A 118 -1.23 -4.75 8.23
N GLU A 119 -0.33 -5.26 7.38
CA GLU A 119 0.88 -5.94 7.83
C GLU A 119 1.87 -4.98 8.52
N ILE A 120 1.90 -3.68 8.18
CA ILE A 120 2.61 -2.65 8.93
C ILE A 120 2.07 -2.58 10.38
N LEU A 121 0.75 -2.50 10.55
CA LEU A 121 0.14 -2.48 11.88
C LEU A 121 0.40 -3.76 12.67
N LEU A 122 0.28 -4.93 12.04
CA LEU A 122 0.58 -6.22 12.69
C LEU A 122 2.07 -6.32 13.08
N THR A 123 2.98 -5.86 12.22
CA THR A 123 4.43 -5.81 12.48
C THR A 123 4.79 -4.94 13.68
N PHE A 124 4.06 -3.84 13.90
CA PHE A 124 4.28 -2.93 15.03
C PHE A 124 3.26 -3.07 16.17
N LYS A 125 2.39 -4.08 16.15
CA LYS A 125 1.31 -4.32 17.13
C LYS A 125 1.72 -4.02 18.58
N ILE A 126 2.84 -4.59 19.05
CA ILE A 126 3.30 -4.41 20.44
C ILE A 126 3.56 -2.93 20.77
N LYS A 127 4.12 -2.15 19.82
CA LYS A 127 4.35 -0.72 20.00
C LYS A 127 3.04 0.07 19.89
N VAL A 128 2.19 -0.23 18.90
CA VAL A 128 0.91 0.47 18.70
C VAL A 128 -0.05 0.27 19.88
N MET A 129 -0.14 -0.95 20.41
CA MET A 129 -0.91 -1.28 21.62
C MET A 129 -0.40 -0.57 22.89
N ALA A 130 0.88 -0.18 22.92
CA ALA A 130 1.47 0.59 24.02
C ALA A 130 1.26 2.11 23.90
N LEU A 131 0.76 2.60 22.76
CA LEU A 131 0.43 4.01 22.54
C LEU A 131 -1.06 4.25 22.81
N ASN A 132 -1.35 5.25 23.62
CA ASN A 132 -2.69 5.55 24.16
C ASN A 132 -3.29 6.89 23.68
N SER A 133 -2.82 7.39 22.54
CA SER A 133 -3.30 8.64 21.92
C SER A 133 -3.17 8.54 20.41
N ALA A 134 -4.22 8.94 19.69
CA ALA A 134 -4.25 9.00 18.24
C ALA A 134 -3.02 9.72 17.65
N GLU A 135 -2.66 10.90 18.16
CA GLU A 135 -1.51 11.68 17.66
C GLU A 135 -0.17 10.94 17.81
N LYS A 136 0.00 10.19 18.90
CA LYS A 136 1.20 9.36 19.08
C LYS A 136 1.21 8.19 18.10
N ILE A 137 0.05 7.60 17.82
CA ILE A 137 -0.10 6.47 16.89
C ILE A 137 0.14 6.93 15.45
N THR A 138 -0.51 8.00 15.01
CA THR A 138 -0.32 8.62 13.68
C THR A 138 1.14 8.97 13.45
N LYS A 139 1.73 9.78 14.35
CA LYS A 139 3.14 10.19 14.24
C LYS A 139 4.11 9.02 14.28
N PHE A 140 3.80 7.96 15.03
CA PHE A 140 4.59 6.73 15.00
C PHE A 140 4.53 6.05 13.62
N LEU A 141 3.34 5.91 13.03
CA LEU A 141 3.15 5.22 11.74
C LEU A 141 3.72 6.01 10.55
N GLU A 142 3.70 7.34 10.61
CA GLU A 142 4.34 8.22 9.61
C GLU A 142 5.88 8.10 9.61
N ASN A 143 6.51 7.85 10.76
CA ASN A 143 7.97 7.84 10.91
C ASN A 143 8.59 6.43 10.85
N VAL A 144 7.88 5.38 11.25
CA VAL A 144 8.44 4.04 11.41
C VAL A 144 8.36 3.18 10.15
N SER A 145 7.43 3.49 9.24
CA SER A 145 7.37 2.90 7.91
C SER A 145 8.71 3.05 7.16
N ALA A 146 9.27 4.26 7.18
CA ALA A 146 10.50 4.62 6.44
C ALA A 146 11.79 3.95 6.96
N LEU A 147 11.75 3.30 8.12
CA LEU A 147 12.97 2.94 8.89
C LEU A 147 13.07 1.46 9.26
N SER A 148 12.18 0.57 8.79
CA SER A 148 12.13 -0.80 9.30
C SER A 148 12.52 -1.88 8.27
N PRO A 149 13.66 -2.56 8.45
CA PRO A 149 14.03 -3.74 7.66
C PRO A 149 13.01 -4.89 7.69
N ARG A 150 12.09 -4.93 8.67
CA ARG A 150 10.98 -5.91 8.67
C ARG A 150 9.87 -5.58 7.68
N VAL A 151 9.69 -4.30 7.35
CA VAL A 151 8.74 -3.86 6.32
C VAL A 151 9.42 -3.87 4.94
N CYS A 152 10.75 -3.70 4.88
CA CYS A 152 11.52 -4.01 3.68
C CYS A 152 11.49 -5.52 3.37
N ASN A 153 11.73 -6.35 4.39
CA ASN A 153 11.60 -7.81 4.33
C ASN A 153 10.13 -8.26 4.42
N LEU A 154 9.22 -7.55 3.73
CA LEU A 154 7.93 -8.09 3.28
C LEU A 154 8.15 -9.12 2.16
N GLU A 155 9.07 -10.06 2.36
CA GLU A 155 9.13 -11.35 1.68
C GLU A 155 7.94 -12.19 2.12
N MET A 156 6.77 -11.77 1.64
CA MET A 156 5.54 -12.56 1.49
C MET A 156 5.31 -13.61 2.60
N LYS A 157 5.13 -13.14 3.84
CA LYS A 157 4.47 -13.96 4.86
C LYS A 157 3.20 -14.59 4.27
N ALA A 158 3.02 -15.87 4.55
CA ALA A 158 2.12 -16.72 3.77
C ALA A 158 0.59 -16.58 3.93
N PRO A 159 -0.03 -15.77 4.84
CA PRO A 159 -1.51 -15.69 4.92
C PRO A 159 -2.19 -15.40 3.58
N TRP A 160 -1.55 -14.60 2.73
CA TRP A 160 -2.05 -14.24 1.40
C TRP A 160 -2.01 -15.37 0.35
N GLN A 161 -1.48 -16.55 0.67
CA GLN A 161 -1.44 -17.71 -0.24
C GLN A 161 -2.47 -18.80 0.08
N THR A 162 -3.00 -18.88 1.30
CA THR A 162 -3.87 -20.01 1.72
C THR A 162 -5.37 -19.79 1.47
N GLY A 163 -5.77 -18.69 0.83
CA GLY A 163 -7.18 -18.31 0.65
C GLY A 163 -7.67 -18.13 -0.80
N LEU A 164 -6.78 -18.07 -1.80
CA LEU A 164 -7.15 -17.92 -3.22
C LEU A 164 -6.30 -18.84 -4.11
N SER A 165 -6.97 -19.58 -4.98
CA SER A 165 -6.36 -20.68 -5.71
C SER A 165 -5.53 -20.22 -6.91
N TYR A 166 -4.39 -20.89 -7.13
CA TYR A 166 -3.53 -20.84 -8.33
C TYR A 166 -2.96 -19.49 -8.80
N CYS A 167 -1.82 -19.09 -8.24
CA CYS A 167 -0.72 -18.48 -9.00
C CYS A 167 0.62 -18.64 -8.26
N VAL A 168 1.44 -19.62 -8.68
CA VAL A 168 2.80 -19.80 -8.15
C VAL A 168 3.77 -18.91 -8.93
N LEU A 169 4.43 -17.98 -8.24
CA LEU A 169 5.54 -17.19 -8.78
C LEU A 169 6.82 -17.50 -8.00
N LEU A 170 7.63 -18.41 -8.54
CA LEU A 170 9.01 -18.61 -8.13
C LEU A 170 9.90 -17.61 -8.87
N PHE A 171 10.55 -16.69 -8.15
CA PHE A 171 11.51 -15.73 -8.74
C PHE A 171 12.91 -15.92 -8.14
N HIS A 172 13.68 -16.85 -8.71
CA HIS A 172 15.05 -17.10 -8.27
C HIS A 172 16.06 -16.17 -8.98
N ARG A 173 16.06 -14.90 -8.57
CA ARG A 173 17.16 -13.92 -8.71
C ARG A 173 17.68 -13.55 -10.13
N ASN A 174 17.17 -14.12 -11.23
CA ASN A 174 17.47 -13.67 -12.60
C ASN A 174 16.34 -14.02 -13.59
N ASN A 175 16.07 -13.11 -14.53
CA ASN A 175 15.14 -13.21 -15.69
C ASN A 175 13.62 -13.28 -15.44
N ILE A 176 12.90 -12.81 -16.46
CA ILE A 176 11.44 -12.74 -16.68
C ILE A 176 11.12 -13.50 -17.99
N LEU A 177 9.89 -13.80 -18.42
CA LEU A 177 8.52 -13.42 -18.03
C LEU A 177 7.79 -14.62 -17.34
N TYR A 178 6.47 -14.71 -17.04
CA TYR A 178 5.23 -14.11 -17.59
C TYR A 178 4.09 -13.98 -16.56
N PHE A 179 3.09 -13.18 -16.92
CA PHE A 179 1.73 -13.20 -16.36
C PHE A 179 0.78 -13.95 -17.31
N THR A 180 0.04 -14.95 -16.81
CA THR A 180 -1.12 -15.51 -17.51
C THR A 180 -2.39 -14.92 -16.92
N LEU A 181 -3.04 -14.01 -17.64
CA LEU A 181 -4.36 -13.48 -17.28
C LEU A 181 -5.44 -14.53 -17.56
N LEU A 182 -5.78 -15.33 -16.54
CA LEU A 182 -7.00 -16.13 -16.57
C LEU A 182 -8.21 -15.23 -16.34
N LYS A 183 -8.98 -15.02 -17.42
CA LYS A 183 -10.21 -14.22 -17.40
C LYS A 183 -11.36 -14.95 -16.70
N ASP A 184 -12.15 -14.14 -15.99
CA ASP A 184 -13.60 -14.21 -15.83
C ASP A 184 -14.26 -15.52 -15.33
N PHE A 185 -14.72 -15.46 -14.08
CA PHE A 185 -16.10 -15.73 -13.66
C PHE A 185 -16.86 -16.88 -14.36
N GLY A 186 -16.87 -18.06 -13.70
CA GLY A 186 -17.78 -19.16 -14.00
C GLY A 186 -18.77 -19.46 -12.87
N GLY A 187 -19.89 -18.73 -12.80
CA GLY A 187 -21.09 -19.10 -12.04
C GLY A 187 -21.04 -18.97 -10.50
N GLY A 188 -21.93 -18.17 -9.92
CA GLY A 188 -22.07 -18.06 -8.45
C GLY A 188 -22.65 -16.71 -8.01
N GLY A 189 -23.90 -16.43 -8.36
CA GLY A 189 -24.55 -15.16 -8.00
C GLY A 189 -25.09 -15.16 -6.56
N LEU A 190 -24.97 -14.02 -5.89
CA LEU A 190 -25.78 -13.60 -4.74
C LEU A 190 -26.11 -12.11 -4.89
N ASN A 191 -27.34 -11.73 -4.54
CA ASN A 191 -27.80 -10.33 -4.56
C ASN A 191 -27.37 -9.58 -3.29
N TRP A 192 -27.58 -8.26 -3.34
CA TRP A 192 -27.39 -7.23 -2.29
C TRP A 192 -25.99 -6.60 -2.23
#